data_AF-A0AB36CP68-F1
#
_entry.id   AF-A0AB36CP68-F1
#
_cell.length_a   1.000
_cell.length_b   1.000
_cell.length_c   1.000
_cell.angle_alpha   90.00
_cell.angle_beta   90.00
_cell.angle_gamma   90.00
#
_symmetry.space_group_name_H-M   'P 1'
#
loop_
_entity.id
_entity.type
_entity.pdbx_description
1 polymer ?
#
loop_
_entity_poly.entity_id
_entity_poly.type
_entity_poly.pdbx_seq_one_letter_code
_entity_poly.pdbx_strand_id
1 'polypeptide(L)'
;MNHHNPNPHYNIPAAGPSVLITMSELAALLHRTRSGVDKLRQRDPNFPKPLKDGTDRRSRIYFVRKEVEDYLQAKLNARETVAYLESASNYLSSTHSPLKD
;
A
#
# COMPACT_ATOMS: atom_id res chain seq x y z
N MET A 1 -20.19 -2.37 -48.20
CA MET A 1 -19.10 -1.94 -47.31
C MET A 1 -19.68 -1.78 -45.90
N ASN A 2 -19.61 -2.83 -45.08
CA ASN A 2 -20.03 -2.74 -43.67
C ASN A 2 -18.77 -2.72 -42.83
N HIS A 3 -18.48 -1.55 -42.25
CA HIS A 3 -17.35 -1.31 -41.37
C HIS A 3 -17.54 -2.13 -40.09
N HIS A 4 -16.82 -3.24 -39.98
CA HIS A 4 -16.62 -3.93 -38.72
C HIS A 4 -15.82 -3.00 -37.81
N ASN A 5 -16.45 -2.42 -36.80
CA ASN A 5 -15.77 -1.77 -35.69
C ASN A 5 -15.59 -2.83 -34.59
N PRO A 6 -14.40 -3.47 -34.45
CA PRO A 6 -14.16 -4.37 -33.34
C PRO A 6 -13.99 -3.51 -32.09
N ASN A 7 -15.05 -3.38 -31.30
CA ASN A 7 -14.97 -2.81 -29.96
C ASN A 7 -13.98 -3.65 -29.15
N PRO A 8 -12.80 -3.15 -28.76
CA PRO A 8 -11.89 -3.93 -27.94
C PRO A 8 -12.53 -4.03 -26.55
N HIS A 9 -12.93 -5.23 -26.16
CA HIS A 9 -13.30 -5.49 -24.78
C HIS A 9 -12.09 -5.15 -23.91
N TYR A 10 -12.13 -3.99 -23.26
CA TYR A 10 -11.20 -3.67 -22.19
C TYR A 10 -11.42 -4.70 -21.09
N ASN A 11 -10.48 -5.64 -20.96
CA ASN A 11 -10.39 -6.53 -19.82
C ASN A 11 -9.94 -5.69 -18.62
N ILE A 12 -10.88 -4.92 -18.05
CA ILE A 12 -10.70 -4.24 -16.78
C ILE A 12 -10.83 -5.36 -15.74
N PRO A 13 -9.74 -5.79 -15.07
CA PRO A 13 -9.90 -6.70 -13.95
C PRO A 13 -10.89 -6.05 -13.00
N ALA A 14 -11.91 -6.80 -12.56
CA ALA A 14 -12.99 -6.32 -11.70
C ALA A 14 -12.46 -5.91 -10.32
N ALA A 15 -11.67 -4.84 -10.26
CA ALA A 15 -11.46 -4.06 -9.07
C ALA A 15 -12.81 -3.39 -8.82
N GLY A 16 -13.44 -3.70 -7.68
CA GLY A 16 -14.67 -3.04 -7.26
C GLY A 16 -14.53 -1.51 -7.29
N PRO A 17 -15.64 -0.76 -7.11
CA PRO A 17 -15.62 0.69 -7.20
C PRO A 17 -14.51 1.27 -6.31
N SER A 18 -13.61 2.05 -6.92
CA SER A 18 -12.54 2.72 -6.19
C SER A 18 -13.16 3.77 -5.26
N VAL A 19 -13.20 3.46 -3.97
CA VAL A 19 -13.72 4.37 -2.95
C VAL A 19 -12.68 5.44 -2.67
N LEU A 20 -13.05 6.70 -2.87
CA LEU A 20 -12.25 7.85 -2.47
C LEU A 20 -12.54 8.18 -1.01
N ILE A 21 -11.47 8.33 -0.23
CA ILE A 21 -11.53 8.79 1.16
C ILE A 21 -10.81 10.12 1.32
N THR A 22 -11.37 11.00 2.13
CA THR A 22 -10.77 12.28 2.48
C THR A 22 -9.57 12.10 3.41
N MET A 23 -8.76 13.15 3.55
CA MET A 23 -7.68 13.17 4.56
C MET A 23 -8.18 12.91 5.99
N SER A 24 -9.41 13.33 6.33
CA SER A 24 -9.96 13.10 7.68
C SER A 24 -10.29 11.64 7.92
N GLU A 25 -10.92 10.99 6.94
CA GLU A 25 -11.25 9.56 7.01
C GLU A 25 -9.98 8.70 7.01
N LEU A 26 -8.98 9.05 6.19
CA LEU A 26 -7.68 8.38 6.20
C LEU A 26 -6.99 8.50 7.56
N ALA A 27 -7.00 9.69 8.16
CA ALA A 27 -6.42 9.91 9.48
C ALA A 27 -7.11 9.06 10.55
N ALA A 28 -8.45 8.98 10.53
CA ALA A 28 -9.21 8.11 11.41
C ALA A 28 -8.89 6.62 11.19
N LEU A 29 -8.86 6.16 9.93
CA LEU A 29 -8.53 4.78 9.56
C LEU A 29 -7.14 4.36 10.05
N LEU A 30 -6.16 5.27 10.00
CA LEU A 30 -4.80 5.01 10.46
C LEU A 30 -4.60 5.27 11.96
N HIS A 31 -5.65 5.68 12.69
CA HIS A 31 -5.58 6.16 14.07
C HIS A 31 -4.48 7.21 14.29
N ARG A 32 -4.41 8.19 13.38
CA ARG A 32 -3.43 9.30 13.41
C ARG A 32 -4.13 10.65 13.32
N THR A 33 -3.42 11.70 13.71
CA THR A 33 -3.82 13.07 13.35
C THR A 33 -3.50 13.33 11.87
N ARG A 34 -4.16 14.33 11.26
CA ARG A 34 -3.87 14.76 9.88
C ARG A 34 -2.39 15.11 9.66
N SER A 35 -1.80 15.86 10.60
CA SER A 35 -0.37 16.21 10.55
C SER A 35 0.53 14.97 10.69
N GLY A 36 0.09 13.96 11.45
CA GLY A 36 0.76 12.66 11.51
C GLY A 36 0.74 11.91 10.19
N VAL A 37 -0.36 11.97 9.44
CA VAL A 37 -0.45 11.41 8.08
C VAL A 37 0.43 12.18 7.11
N ASP A 38 0.45 13.52 7.16
CA ASP A 38 1.33 14.31 6.30
C ASP A 38 2.81 14.03 6.55
N LYS A 39 3.23 13.89 7.81
CA LYS A 39 4.60 13.46 8.15
C LYS A 39 4.90 12.05 7.65
N LEU A 40 3.93 11.13 7.76
CA LEU A 40 4.08 9.77 7.24
C LEU A 40 4.30 9.79 5.72
N ARG A 41 3.50 10.57 4.99
CA ARG A 41 3.62 10.77 3.54
C ARG A 41 4.97 11.34 3.12
N GLN A 42 5.51 12.26 3.90
CA GLN A 42 6.83 12.84 3.63
C GLN A 42 7.97 11.84 3.89
N ARG A 43 7.83 11.01 4.94
CA ARG A 43 8.86 10.05 5.35
C ARG A 43 8.87 8.79 4.48
N ASP A 44 7.71 8.31 4.05
CA ASP A 44 7.55 7.04 3.34
C ASP A 44 7.14 7.30 1.89
N PRO A 45 8.08 7.20 0.92
CA PRO A 45 7.79 7.49 -0.48
C PRO A 45 6.84 6.46 -1.13
N ASN A 46 6.64 5.31 -0.49
CA ASN A 46 5.70 4.28 -0.95
C ASN A 46 4.27 4.53 -0.44
N PHE A 47 4.06 5.54 0.40
CA PHE A 47 2.72 5.88 0.88
C PHE A 47 1.84 6.38 -0.29
N PRO A 48 0.55 5.98 -0.37
CA PRO A 48 -0.35 6.37 -1.44
C PRO A 48 -0.42 7.87 -1.69
N LYS A 49 -0.40 8.25 -2.97
CA LYS A 49 -0.40 9.67 -3.38
C LYS A 49 -1.83 10.20 -3.35
N PRO A 50 -2.04 11.45 -2.90
CA PRO A 50 -3.37 12.03 -2.95
C PRO A 50 -3.76 12.38 -4.40
N LEU A 51 -5.05 12.23 -4.68
CA LEU A 51 -5.72 12.82 -5.82
C LEU A 51 -6.22 14.22 -5.42
N LYS A 52 -5.91 15.23 -6.23
CA LYS A 52 -6.39 16.60 -6.04
C LYS A 52 -7.66 16.83 -6.84
N ASP A 53 -8.64 17.45 -6.21
CA ASP A 53 -9.88 17.92 -6.85
C ASP A 53 -9.76 19.40 -7.22
N GLY A 54 -8.73 19.73 -8.02
CA GLY A 54 -8.45 21.09 -8.46
C GLY A 54 -6.96 21.46 -8.51
N THR A 55 -6.69 22.62 -9.10
CA THR A 55 -5.33 23.16 -9.29
C THR A 55 -4.86 24.08 -8.16
N ASP A 56 -5.79 24.63 -7.37
CA ASP A 56 -5.46 25.48 -6.22
C ASP A 56 -4.81 24.65 -5.09
N ARG A 57 -3.92 25.28 -4.33
CA ARG A 57 -3.30 24.74 -3.12
C ARG A 57 -4.33 24.35 -2.05
N ARG A 58 -5.51 24.99 -2.05
CA ARG A 58 -6.60 24.70 -1.12
C ARG A 58 -7.57 23.62 -1.60
N SER A 59 -7.36 23.10 -2.81
CA SER A 59 -8.22 22.05 -3.37
C SER A 59 -8.25 20.83 -2.45
N ARG A 60 -9.42 20.21 -2.34
CA ARG A 60 -9.58 19.03 -1.51
C ARG A 60 -8.73 17.90 -2.07
N ILE A 61 -8.17 17.11 -1.16
CA ILE A 61 -7.42 15.90 -1.50
C ILE A 61 -8.17 14.66 -1.07
N TYR A 62 -8.06 13.64 -1.90
CA TYR A 62 -8.65 12.33 -1.73
C TYR A 62 -7.57 11.27 -1.86
N PHE A 63 -7.82 10.09 -1.30
CA PHE A 63 -6.98 8.91 -1.46
C PHE A 63 -7.85 7.76 -1.93
N VAL A 64 -7.29 6.89 -2.77
CA VAL A 64 -7.95 5.65 -3.15
C VAL A 64 -7.82 4.68 -1.99
N ARG A 65 -8.95 4.28 -1.39
CA ARG A 65 -8.98 3.39 -0.22
C ARG A 65 -8.19 2.10 -0.47
N LYS A 66 -8.34 1.52 -1.66
CA LYS A 66 -7.69 0.27 -2.03
C LYS A 66 -6.16 0.38 -2.02
N GLU A 67 -5.58 1.49 -2.50
CA GLU A 67 -4.13 1.71 -2.45
C GLU A 67 -3.62 1.83 -1.00
N VAL A 68 -4.42 2.42 -0.11
CA VAL A 68 -4.11 2.49 1.33
C VAL A 68 -4.12 1.11 1.95
N GLU A 69 -5.13 0.29 1.65
CA GLU A 69 -5.23 -1.09 2.13
C GLU A 69 -4.06 -1.94 1.59
N ASP A 70 -3.72 -1.82 0.32
CA ASP A 70 -2.60 -2.54 -0.30
C ASP A 70 -1.25 -2.14 0.31
N TYR A 71 -1.06 -0.86 0.60
CA TYR A 71 0.12 -0.37 1.31
C TYR A 71 0.23 -0.97 2.73
N LEU A 72 -0.88 -1.06 3.47
CA LEU A 72 -0.90 -1.67 4.79
C LEU A 72 -0.63 -3.19 4.71
N GLN A 73 -1.20 -3.86 3.73
CA GLN A 73 -0.96 -5.29 3.49
C GLN A 73 0.50 -5.56 3.13
N ALA A 74 1.10 -4.73 2.26
CA ALA A 74 2.52 -4.84 1.92
C ALA A 74 3.42 -4.69 3.16
N LYS A 75 3.07 -3.78 4.09
CA LYS A 75 3.78 -3.64 5.37
C LYS A 75 3.65 -4.87 6.26
N LEU A 76 2.46 -5.47 6.31
CA LEU A 76 2.24 -6.70 7.05
C LEU A 76 3.08 -7.84 6.48
N ASN A 77 3.04 -8.03 5.16
CA ASN A 77 3.79 -9.08 4.47
C ASN A 77 5.32 -8.90 4.65
N ALA A 78 5.81 -7.66 4.59
CA ALA A 78 7.22 -7.36 4.84
C ALA A 78 7.64 -7.72 6.28
N ARG A 79 6.76 -7.47 7.27
CA ARG A 79 7.00 -7.88 8.65
C ARG A 79 7.08 -9.40 8.80
N GLU A 80 6.18 -10.13 8.17
CA GLU A 80 6.17 -11.61 8.21
C GLU A 80 7.42 -12.20 7.55
N THR A 81 7.85 -11.63 6.42
CA THR A 81 9.05 -12.07 5.70
C THR A 81 10.30 -11.89 6.55
N VAL A 82 10.47 -10.75 7.22
CA VAL A 82 11.63 -10.49 8.09
C VAL A 82 11.66 -11.49 9.25
N ALA A 83 10.53 -11.75 9.89
CA ALA A 83 10.45 -12.72 10.99
C ALA A 83 10.83 -14.14 10.54
N TYR A 84 10.39 -14.56 9.35
CA TYR A 84 10.75 -15.87 8.79
C TYR A 84 12.26 -15.99 8.54
N LEU A 85 12.87 -15.00 7.88
CA LEU A 85 14.30 -15.01 7.55
C LEU A 85 15.19 -14.99 8.80
N GLU A 86 14.78 -14.25 9.84
CA GLU A 86 15.48 -14.22 11.12
C GLU A 86 15.43 -15.59 11.82
N SER A 87 14.25 -16.24 11.85
CA SER A 87 14.12 -17.59 12.39
C SER A 87 14.98 -18.61 11.63
N ALA A 88 14.95 -18.61 10.30
CA ALA A 88 15.72 -19.53 9.47
C ALA A 88 17.25 -19.38 9.67
N SER A 89 17.73 -18.14 9.82
CA SER A 89 19.14 -17.86 10.09
C SER A 89 19.57 -18.38 11.47
N ASN A 90 18.72 -18.23 12.49
CA ASN A 90 18.99 -18.75 13.83
C ASN A 90 19.04 -20.29 13.86
N TYR A 91 18.20 -20.97 13.10
CA TYR A 91 18.26 -22.44 12.95
C TYR A 91 19.58 -22.90 12.35
N LEU A 92 20.02 -22.30 11.24
CA LEU A 92 21.29 -22.64 10.58
C LEU A 92 22.50 -22.41 11.49
N SER A 93 22.50 -21.30 12.24
CA SER A 93 23.59 -20.97 13.16
C SER A 93 23.63 -21.90 14.39
N SER A 94 22.49 -22.47 14.80
CA SER A 94 22.41 -23.41 15.93
C SER A 94 22.85 -24.84 15.56
N THR A 95 22.80 -25.22 14.28
CA THR A 95 23.14 -26.59 13.84
C THR A 95 24.64 -26.85 13.65
N HIS A 96 25.50 -25.85 13.82
CA HIS A 96 26.95 -26.00 13.73
C HIS A 96 27.63 -25.84 15.09
N SER A 97 27.21 -26.64 16.07
CA SER A 97 28.06 -26.90 17.25
C SER A 97 29.05 -28.01 16.87
N PRO A 98 30.37 -27.74 16.83
CA PRO A 98 31.32 -28.82 16.66
C PRO A 98 31.20 -29.76 17.87
N LEU A 99 31.04 -31.06 17.60
CA LEU A 99 31.26 -32.12 18.57
C LEU A 99 32.60 -31.80 19.26
N LYS A 100 32.53 -31.51 20.57
CA LYS A 100 33.73 -31.35 21.39
C LYS A 100 34.27 -32.76 21.62
N ASP A 101 35.41 -33.06 20.99
CA ASP A 101 36.27 -34.21 21.31
C ASP A 101 36.87 -34.07 22.72
#